data_AF-A0A3P6B4L8-F1
#
_entry.id   AF-A0A3P6B4L8-F1
#
_cell.length_a   1.000
_cell.length_b   1.000
_cell.length_c   1.000
_cell.angle_alpha   90.00
_cell.angle_beta   90.00
_cell.angle_gamma   90.00
#
_symmetry.space_group_name_H-M   'P 1'
#
loop_
_entity.id
_entity.type
_entity.pdbx_description
1 polymer ?
#
loop_
_entity_poly.entity_id
_entity_poly.type
_entity_poly.pdbx_seq_one_letter_code
_entity_poly.pdbx_strand_id
1 'polypeptide(L)' 'MSCIASAFKALCLSLLLVVAIASRPTNRPKVFNVQRYGAKADGKTDNTKAFTNIWKSACTRKGGNSKIYVPKGTLV' A
#
# COMPACT_ATOMS: atom_id res chain seq x y z
N MET A 1 -39.80 29.87 -3.52
CA MET A 1 -39.24 28.74 -4.28
C MET A 1 -37.70 28.77 -4.32
N SER A 2 -37.07 29.95 -4.36
CA SER A 2 -35.60 30.10 -4.40
C SER A 2 -34.85 29.54 -3.19
N CYS A 3 -35.41 29.60 -1.97
CA CYS A 3 -34.76 29.08 -0.76
C CYS A 3 -34.62 27.56 -0.74
N ILE A 4 -35.61 26.83 -1.28
CA ILE A 4 -35.60 25.36 -1.34
C ILE A 4 -34.51 24.89 -2.32
N ALA A 5 -34.39 25.55 -3.47
CA ALA A 5 -33.35 25.24 -4.46
C ALA A 5 -31.93 25.52 -3.92
N SER A 6 -31.75 26.60 -3.16
CA SER A 6 -30.47 26.91 -2.52
C SER A 6 -30.11 25.91 -1.41
N ALA A 7 -31.08 25.51 -0.58
CA ALA A 7 -30.87 24.48 0.45
C ALA A 7 -30.53 23.11 -0.16
N PHE A 8 -31.22 22.72 -1.24
CA PHE A 8 -30.95 21.49 -1.96
C PHE A 8 -29.55 21.49 -2.58
N LYS A 9 -29.14 22.59 -3.23
CA LYS A 9 -27.77 22.73 -3.76
C LYS A 9 -26.71 22.61 -2.66
N ALA A 10 -26.92 23.25 -1.51
CA ALA A 10 -25.99 23.17 -0.38
C ALA A 10 -25.88 21.75 0.18
N LEU A 11 -27.01 21.03 0.30
CA LEU A 11 -27.05 19.63 0.74
C LEU A 11 -26.38 18.69 -0.27
N CYS A 12 -26.59 18.90 -1.57
CA CYS A 12 -25.89 18.14 -2.60
C CYS A 12 -24.38 18.39 -2.56
N LEU A 13 -23.95 19.65 -2.40
CA LEU A 13 -22.53 19.98 -2.31
C LEU A 13 -21.88 19.33 -1.10
N SER A 14 -22.53 19.36 0.06
CA SER A 14 -22.01 18.74 1.29
C SER A 14 -21.91 17.22 1.14
N LEU A 15 -22.91 16.57 0.54
CA LEU A 15 -22.89 15.14 0.25
C LEU A 15 -21.75 14.76 -0.72
N LEU A 16 -21.56 15.53 -1.79
CA LEU A 16 -20.46 15.33 -2.74
C LEU A 16 -19.09 15.46 -2.05
N LEU A 17 -18.95 16.42 -1.14
CA LEU A 17 -17.72 16.64 -0.39
C LEU A 17 -17.39 15.46 0.54
N VAL A 18 -18.40 14.90 1.21
CA VAL A 18 -18.24 13.70 2.06
C VAL A 18 -17.81 12.49 1.23
N VAL A 19 -18.45 12.26 0.07
CA VAL A 19 -18.09 11.17 -0.84
C VAL A 19 -16.66 11.32 -1.37
N ALA A 20 -16.24 12.54 -1.72
CA ALA A 20 -14.89 12.82 -2.21
C ALA A 20 -13.80 12.59 -1.16
N ILE A 21 -14.09 12.77 0.12
CA ILE A 21 -13.15 12.48 1.22
C ILE A 21 -13.09 10.97 1.48
N ALA A 22 -14.26 10.30 1.51
CA ALA A 22 -14.34 8.86 1.78
C ALA A 22 -13.73 7.99 0.68
N SER A 23 -13.72 8.47 -0.57
CA SER A 23 -13.17 7.73 -1.72
C SER A 23 -11.64 7.77 -1.83
N ARG A 24 -10.95 8.52 -0.95
CA ARG A 24 -9.49 8.62 -1.01
C ARG A 24 -8.85 7.26 -0.70
N PRO A 25 -8.02 6.70 -1.61
CA PRO A 25 -7.34 5.45 -1.33
C PRO A 25 -6.35 5.62 -0.18
N THR A 26 -6.49 4.79 0.85
CA THR A 26 -5.56 4.76 1.99
C THR A 26 -4.29 4.00 1.60
N ASN A 27 -3.39 4.65 0.85
CA ASN A 27 -2.13 4.06 0.40
C ASN A 27 -1.08 4.00 1.53
N ARG A 28 -1.34 3.21 2.57
CA ARG A 28 -0.35 2.96 3.63
C ARG A 28 0.79 2.11 3.09
N PRO A 29 2.08 2.46 3.27
CA PRO A 29 3.17 1.59 2.83
C PRO A 29 3.10 0.21 3.51
N LYS A 30 3.34 -0.86 2.75
CA LYS A 30 3.43 -2.23 3.28
C LYS A 30 4.89 -2.64 3.26
N VAL A 31 5.36 -3.12 4.39
CA VAL A 31 6.73 -3.62 4.54
C VAL A 31 6.72 -5.13 4.35
N PHE A 32 7.55 -5.60 3.44
CA PHE A 32 7.80 -7.02 3.18
C PHE A 32 9.21 -7.33 3.70
N ASN A 33 9.31 -8.15 4.76
CA ASN A 33 10.60 -8.57 5.30
C ASN A 33 11.09 -9.83 4.56
N VAL A 34 12.28 -9.76 3.95
CA VAL A 34 12.89 -10.88 3.19
C VAL A 34 13.07 -12.16 3.99
N GLN A 35 13.24 -12.08 5.32
CA GLN A 35 13.35 -13.26 6.18
C GLN A 35 12.06 -14.08 6.23
N ARG A 36 10.89 -13.43 6.06
CA ARG A 36 9.59 -14.13 5.95
C ARG A 36 9.45 -14.92 4.64
N TYR A 37 10.33 -14.66 3.68
CA TYR A 37 10.42 -15.36 2.40
C TYR A 37 11.57 -16.38 2.37
N GLY A 38 12.23 -16.63 3.51
CA GLY A 38 13.29 -17.61 3.66
C GLY A 38 14.71 -17.06 3.48
N ALA A 39 14.88 -15.75 3.29
CA ALA A 39 16.21 -15.18 3.19
C ALA A 39 16.97 -15.29 4.52
N LYS A 40 18.26 -15.61 4.46
CA LYS A 40 19.17 -15.69 5.61
C LYS A 40 20.42 -14.87 5.32
N ALA A 41 20.70 -13.91 6.19
CA ALA A 41 21.83 -12.99 6.04
C ALA A 41 23.14 -13.56 6.63
N ASP A 42 23.44 -14.82 6.29
CA ASP A 42 24.57 -15.61 6.80
C ASP A 42 25.78 -15.67 5.85
N GLY A 43 25.71 -15.03 4.68
CA GLY A 43 26.75 -15.05 3.65
C GLY A 43 26.97 -16.41 3.01
N LYS A 44 26.03 -17.36 3.17
CA LYS A 44 26.16 -18.75 2.69
C LYS A 44 24.92 -19.24 1.97
N THR A 45 23.74 -18.86 2.46
CA THR A 45 22.46 -19.23 1.89
C THR A 45 22.23 -18.47 0.58
N ASP A 46 21.88 -19.18 -0.50
CA ASP A 46 21.38 -18.56 -1.74
C ASP A 46 19.97 -18.00 -1.50
N ASN A 47 19.84 -16.68 -1.63
CA ASN A 47 18.61 -15.94 -1.37
C ASN A 47 17.82 -15.62 -2.64
N THR A 48 18.26 -16.08 -3.83
CA THR A 48 17.63 -15.78 -5.12
C THR A 48 16.14 -16.08 -5.12
N LYS A 49 15.74 -17.24 -4.57
CA LYS A 49 14.33 -17.63 -4.47
C LYS A 49 13.54 -16.73 -3.53
N ALA A 50 14.12 -16.33 -2.40
CA ALA A 50 13.47 -15.44 -1.44
C ALA A 50 13.21 -14.05 -2.06
N PHE A 51 14.20 -13.49 -2.76
CA PHE A 51 14.08 -12.21 -3.46
C PHE A 51 13.10 -12.27 -4.65
N THR A 52 13.10 -13.37 -5.40
CA THR A 52 12.12 -13.57 -6.48
C THR A 52 10.69 -13.58 -5.93
N ASN A 53 10.45 -14.30 -4.83
CA ASN A 53 9.12 -14.44 -4.25
C ASN A 53 8.61 -13.15 -3.59
N ILE A 54 9.49 -12.43 -2.89
CA ILE A 54 9.11 -11.15 -2.28
C ILE A 54 8.86 -10.08 -3.34
N TRP A 55 9.62 -10.07 -4.45
CA TRP A 55 9.38 -9.16 -5.57
C TRP A 55 8.01 -9.40 -6.20
N LYS A 56 7.68 -10.67 -6.50
CA LYS A 56 6.34 -11.05 -6.98
C LYS A 56 5.24 -10.59 -6.03
N SER A 57 5.41 -10.79 -4.73
CA SER A 57 4.43 -10.38 -3.71
C SER A 57 4.30 -8.85 -3.59
N ALA A 58 5.41 -8.12 -3.73
CA ALA A 58 5.42 -6.67 -3.70
C ALA A 58 4.72 -6.06 -4.93
N CYS A 59 4.89 -6.67 -6.10
CA CYS A 59 4.27 -6.25 -7.36
C CYS A 59 2.78 -6.60 -7.47
N THR A 60 2.34 -7.74 -6.92
CA THR A 60 0.91 -8.13 -6.97
C THR A 60 0.05 -7.37 -5.97
N ARG A 61 0.69 -6.60 -5.08
CA ARG A 61 -0.02 -5.77 -4.12
C ARG A 61 -0.84 -4.69 -4.84
N LYS A 62 -2.14 -4.68 -4.58
CA LYS A 62 -3.04 -3.60 -5.02
C LYS A 62 -2.95 -2.41 -4.06
N GLY A 63 -2.64 -1.24 -4.60
CA GLY A 63 -2.62 0.03 -3.87
C GLY A 63 -1.44 0.20 -2.92
N GLY A 64 -0.73 1.32 -3.08
CA GLY A 64 0.21 1.86 -2.10
C GLY A 64 1.63 1.33 -2.24
N ASN A 65 2.57 2.03 -1.62
CA ASN A 65 3.99 1.80 -1.88
C ASN A 65 4.48 0.55 -1.15
N SER A 66 5.11 -0.37 -1.89
CA SER A 66 5.78 -1.53 -1.31
C SER A 66 7.17 -1.15 -0.82
N LYS A 67 7.54 -1.59 0.39
CA LYS A 67 8.89 -1.46 0.94
C LYS A 67 9.44 -2.84 1.21
N ILE A 68 10.59 -3.17 0.64
CA ILE A 68 11.30 -4.42 0.95
C ILE A 68 12.30 -4.11 2.08
N TYR A 69 12.13 -4.80 3.22
CA TYR A 69 13.05 -4.70 4.35
C TYR A 69 14.08 -5.83 4.26
N VAL A 70 15.34 -5.43 4.24
CA VAL A 70 16.51 -6.30 4.23
C VAL A 70 17.25 -6.10 5.56
N PRO A 71 17.39 -7.15 6.40
CA PRO A 71 18.12 -7.03 7.66
C PRO A 71 19.62 -6.84 7.40
N LYS A 72 20.33 -6.32 8.41
CA LYS A 72 21.79 -6.27 8.40
C LYS A 72 22.38 -7.69 8.30
N GLY A 73 23.43 -7.84 7.51
CA GLY A 73 24.19 -9.08 7.31
C GLY A 73 24.59 -9.24 5.84
N THR A 74 25.01 -10.44 5.45
CA THR A 74 25.43 -10.73 4.07
C THR A 74 24.45 -11.66 3.42
N LEU A 75 23.91 -11.26 2.27
CA LEU A 75 23.01 -12.06 1.44
C LEU A 75 23.77 -12.44 0.18
N VAL A 76 23.73 -13.73 -0.16
CA VAL A 76 24.28 -14.30 -1.39
C VAL A 76 23.14 -14.64 -2.34
#